data_AF-A0A0K8Q2F9-F1
#
_entry.id   AF-A0A0K8Q2F9-F1
#
_cell.length_a   1.000
_cell.length_b   1.000
_cell.length_c   1.000
_cell.angle_alpha   90.00
_cell.angle_beta   90.00
_cell.angle_gamma   90.00
#
_symmetry.space_group_name_H-M   'P 1'
#
loop_
_entity.id
_entity.type
_entity.pdbx_description
1 polymer ?
#
loop_
_entity_poly.entity_id
_entity_poly.type
_entity_poly.pdbx_seq_one_letter_code
_entity_poly.pdbx_strand_id
1 'polypeptide(L)'
;MLQAIVIEQLRSGNLHQAGKVWALKGEINLASADALVDLVRSRLARETPRVREGLEWLALIRRVPLFVLLDVLDPAVVADLEKAGYLQVGETGRRWVSLKDEYVGEVIRGWMDLPRRKELHSLVARAVGATPADMDVEELLGYVAWTLDCREPVEPAFALAAAEAANKLYDPLFALECLSQIRVEDPHWAEAAQQRAAAHITLAEHEAAVSILEEVTAEQLSELAATAYATTSSISAAPSCGSRAATTGSGKSLPEQPLIFPGGRGRP
;
A
#
# COMPACT_ATOMS: atom_id res chain seq x y z
N MET A 1 -9.11 17.70 7.27
CA MET A 1 -8.28 18.56 6.39
C MET A 1 -9.11 19.47 5.49
N LEU A 2 -9.97 18.94 4.60
CA LEU A 2 -10.79 19.74 3.66
C LEU A 2 -11.69 20.78 4.36
N GLN A 3 -12.32 20.44 5.48
CA GLN A 3 -13.25 21.35 6.17
C GLN A 3 -12.56 22.60 6.73
N ALA A 4 -11.33 22.49 7.27
CA ALA A 4 -10.59 23.63 7.80
C ALA A 4 -10.17 24.60 6.69
N ILE A 5 -9.74 24.05 5.55
CA ILE A 5 -9.40 24.83 4.35
C ILE A 5 -10.64 25.55 3.83
N VAL A 6 -11.78 24.85 3.71
CA VAL A 6 -13.05 25.44 3.22
C VAL A 6 -13.53 26.57 4.13
N ILE A 7 -13.53 26.39 5.45
CA ILE A 7 -13.95 27.42 6.41
C ILE A 7 -13.07 28.68 6.29
N GLU A 8 -11.76 28.51 6.09
CA GLU A 8 -10.84 29.64 5.98
C GLU A 8 -10.92 30.33 4.62
N GLN A 9 -11.11 29.59 3.52
CA GLN A 9 -11.37 30.22 2.22
C GLN A 9 -12.70 31.01 2.23
N LEU A 10 -13.70 30.56 3.00
CA LEU A 10 -14.93 31.32 3.23
C LEU A 10 -14.68 32.59 4.06
N ARG A 11 -13.91 32.50 5.16
CA ARG A 11 -13.60 33.66 6.02
C ARG A 11 -12.75 34.72 5.33
N SER A 12 -11.76 34.30 4.55
CA SER A 12 -10.88 35.19 3.78
C SER A 12 -11.60 35.81 2.57
N GLY A 13 -12.83 35.37 2.26
CA GLY A 13 -13.60 35.80 1.11
C GLY A 13 -13.03 35.31 -0.23
N ASN A 14 -12.07 34.37 -0.18
CA ASN A 14 -11.48 33.76 -1.37
C ASN A 14 -12.47 32.78 -2.00
N LEU A 15 -13.16 31.97 -1.20
CA LEU A 15 -14.30 31.15 -1.61
C LEU A 15 -15.59 31.91 -1.32
N HIS A 16 -16.35 32.20 -2.37
CA HIS A 16 -17.59 32.96 -2.27
C HIS A 16 -18.68 32.39 -3.18
N GLN A 17 -19.93 32.70 -2.88
CA GLN A 17 -21.06 32.24 -3.69
C GLN A 17 -21.31 33.25 -4.82
N ALA A 18 -21.04 32.85 -6.06
CA ALA A 18 -21.33 33.60 -7.26
C ALA A 18 -22.62 33.06 -7.90
N GLY A 19 -23.76 33.63 -7.50
CA GLY A 19 -25.08 33.14 -7.92
C GLY A 19 -25.41 31.78 -7.28
N LYS A 20 -25.45 30.70 -8.08
CA LYS A 20 -25.73 29.32 -7.61
C LYS A 20 -24.49 28.43 -7.51
N VAL A 21 -23.31 28.94 -7.85
CA VAL A 21 -22.04 28.20 -7.82
C VAL A 21 -21.07 28.85 -6.84
N TRP A 22 -20.25 28.04 -6.18
CA TRP A 22 -19.14 28.53 -5.37
C TRP A 22 -17.94 28.80 -6.27
N ALA A 23 -17.39 30.00 -6.19
CA ALA A 23 -16.27 30.46 -7.00
C ALA A 23 -15.09 30.86 -6.10
N LEU A 24 -13.88 30.52 -6.56
CA LEU A 24 -12.63 30.92 -5.91
C LEU A 24 -12.10 32.20 -6.57
N LYS A 25 -11.73 33.21 -5.79
CA LYS A 25 -11.33 34.54 -6.28
C LYS A 25 -9.84 34.64 -6.64
N GLY A 26 -9.01 33.78 -6.08
CA GLY A 26 -7.56 33.70 -6.32
C GLY A 26 -6.98 32.35 -5.89
N GLU A 27 -5.64 32.23 -5.87
CA GLU A 27 -4.96 31.01 -5.43
C GLU A 27 -5.31 30.64 -3.98
N ILE A 28 -5.29 29.35 -3.66
CA ILE A 28 -5.57 28.86 -2.31
C ILE A 28 -4.46 29.36 -1.38
N ASN A 29 -4.81 30.27 -0.46
CA ASN A 29 -3.84 30.83 0.48
C ASN A 29 -3.55 29.82 1.60
N LEU A 30 -2.35 29.22 1.57
CA LEU A 30 -1.87 28.22 2.53
C LEU A 30 -1.33 28.83 3.84
N ALA A 31 -1.37 30.15 4.02
CA ALA A 31 -0.91 30.80 5.27
C ALA A 31 -1.58 30.24 6.54
N SER A 32 -2.77 29.65 6.42
CA SER A 32 -3.45 28.94 7.51
C SER A 32 -2.87 27.56 7.82
N ALA A 33 -2.32 26.86 6.82
CA ALA A 33 -1.56 25.62 7.04
C ALA A 33 -0.27 25.93 7.80
N ASP A 34 0.41 27.02 7.47
CA ASP A 34 1.59 27.49 8.21
C ASP A 34 1.25 27.87 9.66
N ALA A 35 0.14 28.58 9.88
CA ALA A 35 -0.32 28.93 11.22
C ALA A 35 -0.70 27.70 12.08
N LEU A 36 -1.27 26.66 11.46
CA LEU A 36 -1.56 25.39 12.13
C LEU A 36 -0.29 24.61 12.45
N VAL A 37 0.67 24.57 11.53
CA VAL A 37 2.00 24.01 11.77
C VAL A 37 2.65 24.72 12.96
N ASP A 38 2.65 26.05 12.98
CA ASP A 38 3.21 26.87 14.07
C ASP A 38 2.50 26.63 15.41
N LEU A 39 1.19 26.45 15.40
CA LEU A 39 0.42 26.09 16.60
C LEU A 39 0.86 24.72 17.13
N VAL A 40 0.98 23.71 16.26
CA VAL A 40 1.49 22.38 16.63
C VAL A 40 2.91 22.49 17.16
N ARG A 41 3.79 23.26 16.49
CA ARG A 41 5.17 23.52 16.96
C ARG A 41 5.17 24.12 18.37
N SER A 42 4.36 25.15 18.59
CA SER A 42 4.28 25.85 19.88
C SER A 42 3.76 24.94 20.99
N ARG A 43 2.77 24.09 20.68
CA ARG A 43 2.25 23.09 21.61
C ARG A 43 3.33 22.08 21.99
N LEU A 44 3.99 21.48 21.00
CA LEU A 44 5.04 20.49 21.25
C LEU A 44 6.25 21.08 21.97
N ALA A 45 6.60 22.34 21.72
CA ALA A 45 7.70 23.03 22.41
C ALA A 45 7.48 23.17 23.93
N ARG A 46 6.23 23.07 24.41
CA ARG A 46 5.89 23.09 25.85
C ARG A 46 5.93 21.72 26.51
N GLU A 47 6.01 20.65 25.70
CA GLU A 47 6.10 19.30 26.19
C GLU A 47 7.51 18.96 26.67
N THR A 48 7.59 17.97 27.56
CA THR A 48 8.90 17.48 28.01
C THR A 48 9.66 16.83 26.84
N PRO A 49 11.01 16.80 26.87
CA PRO A 49 11.80 16.10 25.85
C PRO A 49 11.37 14.65 25.64
N ARG A 50 10.99 13.95 26.71
CA ARG A 50 10.53 12.55 26.66
C ARG A 50 9.18 12.40 25.96
N VAL A 51 8.23 13.30 26.23
CA VAL A 51 6.92 13.30 25.56
C VAL A 51 7.09 13.63 24.07
N ARG A 52 7.95 14.60 23.73
CA ARG A 52 8.27 14.91 22.32
C ARG A 52 8.87 13.72 21.58
N GLU A 53 9.81 13.00 22.20
CA GLU A 53 10.39 11.79 21.63
C GLU A 53 9.33 10.70 21.42
N GLY A 54 8.42 10.50 22.38
CA GLY A 54 7.30 9.57 22.20
C GLY A 54 6.34 9.97 21.08
N LEU A 55 6.12 11.27 20.88
CA LEU A 55 5.33 11.80 19.74
C LEU A 55 6.04 11.59 18.41
N GLU A 56 7.36 11.78 18.33
CA GLU A 56 8.17 11.46 17.13
C GLU A 56 8.07 9.97 16.77
N TRP A 57 8.16 9.10 17.78
CA TRP A 57 7.96 7.67 17.64
C TRP A 57 6.59 7.30 17.05
N LEU A 58 5.53 7.79 17.67
CA LEU A 58 4.16 7.51 17.23
C LEU A 58 3.84 8.16 15.88
N ALA A 59 4.45 9.32 15.59
CA ALA A 59 4.35 9.94 14.28
C ALA A 59 5.00 9.08 13.19
N LEU A 60 6.03 8.29 13.48
CA LEU A 60 6.63 7.42 12.46
C LEU A 60 5.88 6.11 12.28
N ILE A 61 5.57 5.43 13.38
CA ILE A 61 4.97 4.09 13.31
C ILE A 61 3.49 4.14 12.95
N ARG A 62 2.84 5.28 13.21
CA ARG A 62 1.39 5.53 13.08
C ARG A 62 0.56 4.71 14.06
N ARG A 63 0.76 3.39 14.10
CA ARG A 63 -0.03 2.45 14.89
C ARG A 63 0.80 1.25 15.36
N VAL A 64 0.72 0.92 16.64
CA VAL A 64 1.56 -0.10 17.28
C VAL A 64 0.80 -0.80 18.42
N PRO A 65 1.06 -2.08 18.77
CA PRO A 65 0.44 -2.66 19.96
C PRO A 65 0.93 -1.93 21.21
N LEU A 66 0.06 -1.75 22.22
CA LEU A 66 0.44 -1.11 23.47
C LEU A 66 1.66 -1.77 24.14
N PHE A 67 1.80 -3.09 24.04
CA PHE A 67 2.94 -3.79 24.65
C PHE A 67 4.28 -3.40 23.99
N VAL A 68 4.33 -3.27 22.65
CA VAL A 68 5.54 -2.83 21.95
C VAL A 68 5.88 -1.38 22.31
N LEU A 69 4.86 -0.52 22.47
CA LEU A 69 5.08 0.85 22.91
C LEU A 69 5.69 0.90 24.32
N LEU A 70 5.25 0.02 25.23
CA LEU A 70 5.77 -0.10 26.60
C LEU A 70 7.16 -0.75 26.69
N ASP A 71 7.55 -1.56 25.69
CA ASP A 71 8.90 -2.12 25.59
C ASP A 71 9.93 -1.09 25.11
N VAL A 72 9.49 -0.13 24.31
CA VAL A 72 10.36 0.92 23.75
C VAL A 72 10.40 2.17 24.62
N LEU A 73 9.24 2.63 25.08
CA LEU A 73 9.11 3.86 25.86
C LEU A 73 8.93 3.53 27.34
N ASP A 74 9.52 4.35 28.20
CA ASP A 74 9.27 4.29 29.64
C ASP A 74 7.76 4.36 29.91
N PRO A 75 7.16 3.45 30.70
CA PRO A 75 5.74 3.46 31.04
C PRO A 75 5.23 4.81 31.58
N ALA A 76 6.09 5.59 32.26
CA ALA A 76 5.75 6.93 32.71
C ALA A 76 5.50 7.90 31.54
N VAL A 77 6.27 7.76 30.45
CA VAL A 77 6.11 8.58 29.23
C VAL A 77 4.82 8.22 28.52
N VAL A 78 4.48 6.93 28.45
CA VAL A 78 3.20 6.47 27.87
C VAL A 78 2.01 7.04 28.66
N ALA A 79 2.10 7.04 30.00
CA ALA A 79 1.08 7.65 30.85
C ALA A 79 0.98 9.18 30.66
N ASP A 80 2.13 9.87 30.51
CA ASP A 80 2.14 11.32 30.21
C ASP A 80 1.50 11.63 28.85
N LEU A 81 1.77 10.83 27.82
CA LEU A 81 1.17 10.94 26.49
C LEU A 81 -0.35 10.74 26.53
N GLU A 82 -0.82 9.73 27.28
CA GLU A 82 -2.25 9.47 27.48
C GLU A 82 -2.92 10.63 28.21
N LYS A 83 -2.32 11.09 29.32
CA LYS A 83 -2.83 12.20 30.13
C LYS A 83 -2.89 13.53 29.36
N ALA A 84 -1.91 13.78 28.49
CA ALA A 84 -1.88 14.93 27.60
C ALA A 84 -2.86 14.80 26.40
N GLY A 85 -3.51 13.64 26.27
CA GLY A 85 -4.55 13.40 25.27
C GLY A 85 -4.02 13.18 23.86
N TYR A 86 -2.76 12.74 23.72
CA TYR A 86 -2.14 12.46 22.43
C TYR A 86 -2.44 11.05 21.91
N LEU A 87 -2.76 10.10 22.81
CA LEU A 87 -2.97 8.71 22.44
C LEU A 87 -4.44 8.42 22.12
N GLN A 88 -4.65 7.57 21.14
CA GLN A 88 -5.88 6.82 20.93
C GLN A 88 -5.56 5.34 21.11
N VAL A 89 -6.29 4.69 22.02
CA VAL A 89 -6.14 3.25 22.29
C VAL A 89 -7.36 2.51 21.75
N GLY A 90 -7.14 1.52 20.89
CA GLY A 90 -8.19 0.67 20.35
C GLY A 90 -8.85 -0.17 21.44
N GLU A 91 -10.17 -0.31 21.35
CA GLU A 91 -11.00 -0.94 22.39
C GLU A 91 -10.95 -2.48 22.36
N THR A 92 -10.46 -3.09 21.27
CA THR A 92 -10.52 -4.55 21.04
C THR A 92 -9.19 -5.14 20.57
N GLY A 93 -8.96 -6.42 20.90
CA GLY A 93 -7.79 -7.18 20.43
C GLY A 93 -6.49 -6.85 21.19
N ARG A 94 -5.37 -6.73 20.47
CA ARG A 94 -4.02 -6.46 21.01
C ARG A 94 -3.84 -5.07 21.66
N ARG A 95 -4.92 -4.26 21.78
CA ARG A 95 -4.94 -2.85 22.21
C ARG A 95 -3.93 -2.02 21.43
N TRP A 96 -4.33 -1.62 20.23
CA TRP A 96 -3.55 -0.75 19.37
C TRP A 96 -3.45 0.66 19.93
N VAL A 97 -2.31 1.30 19.75
CA VAL A 97 -2.07 2.69 20.13
C VAL A 97 -1.66 3.46 18.89
N SER A 98 -2.29 4.61 18.68
CA SER A 98 -1.94 5.58 17.63
C SER A 98 -1.97 6.99 18.19
N LEU A 99 -1.49 7.96 17.41
CA LEU A 99 -1.82 9.36 17.67
C LEU A 99 -3.33 9.56 17.50
N LYS A 100 -3.93 10.29 18.44
CA LYS A 100 -5.34 10.68 18.38
C LYS A 100 -5.63 11.65 17.23
N ASP A 101 -4.66 12.49 16.90
CA ASP A 101 -4.74 13.43 15.80
C ASP A 101 -3.63 13.14 14.79
N GLU A 102 -4.00 12.49 13.69
CA GLU A 102 -3.08 12.12 12.61
C GLU A 102 -2.39 13.35 12.01
N TYR A 103 -3.02 14.53 12.06
CA TYR A 103 -2.41 15.77 11.57
C TYR A 103 -1.18 16.15 12.41
N VAL A 104 -1.19 15.91 13.71
CA VAL A 104 -0.01 16.13 14.56
C VAL A 104 1.13 15.21 14.11
N GLY A 105 0.82 13.96 13.77
CA GLY A 105 1.78 13.02 13.19
C GLY A 105 2.39 13.52 11.88
N GLU A 106 1.57 14.02 10.96
CA GLU A 106 2.04 14.59 9.68
C GLU A 106 2.97 15.79 9.88
N VAL A 107 2.61 16.72 10.77
CA VAL A 107 3.46 17.89 11.07
C VAL A 107 4.81 17.45 11.65
N ILE A 108 4.80 16.46 12.55
CA ILE A 108 6.01 15.92 13.14
C ILE A 108 6.89 15.24 12.09
N ARG A 109 6.30 14.46 11.18
CA ARG A 109 7.05 13.87 10.06
C ARG A 109 7.66 14.98 9.20
N GLY A 110 6.90 16.01 8.87
CA GLY A 110 7.31 17.10 7.97
C GLY A 110 8.56 17.86 8.40
N TRP A 111 8.83 18.01 9.70
CA TRP A 111 10.02 18.73 10.19
C TRP A 111 11.21 17.82 10.54
N MET A 112 11.04 16.50 10.50
CA MET A 112 12.05 15.54 10.94
C MET A 112 13.02 15.28 9.81
N ASP A 113 14.31 15.44 10.09
CA ASP A 113 15.35 15.12 9.14
C ASP A 113 15.53 13.60 8.95
N LEU A 114 16.14 13.22 7.84
CA LEU A 114 16.34 11.82 7.50
C LEU A 114 17.19 11.06 8.55
N PRO A 115 18.27 11.64 9.13
CA PRO A 115 19.02 10.99 10.21
C PRO A 115 18.15 10.61 11.41
N ARG A 116 17.29 11.52 11.90
CA ARG A 116 16.40 11.21 13.02
C ARG A 116 15.36 10.14 12.66
N ARG A 117 14.81 10.19 11.45
CA ARG A 117 13.88 9.15 10.96
C ARG A 117 14.53 7.76 10.96
N LYS A 118 15.78 7.65 10.49
CA LYS A 118 16.55 6.39 10.48
C LYS A 118 16.89 5.89 11.89
N GLU A 119 17.25 6.79 12.80
CA GLU A 119 17.51 6.44 14.20
C GLU A 119 16.27 5.78 14.85
N LEU A 120 15.11 6.41 14.69
CA LEU A 120 13.84 5.90 15.19
C LEU A 120 13.43 4.60 14.47
N HIS A 121 13.71 4.49 13.16
CA HIS A 121 13.51 3.26 12.39
C HIS A 121 14.25 2.06 12.96
N SER A 122 15.55 2.22 13.21
CA SER A 122 16.38 1.15 13.76
C SER A 122 15.87 0.63 15.11
N LEU A 123 15.29 1.51 15.93
CA LEU A 123 14.75 1.11 17.23
C LEU A 123 13.42 0.36 17.08
N VAL A 124 12.54 0.76 16.16
CA VAL A 124 11.29 0.05 15.88
C VAL A 124 11.55 -1.31 15.28
N ALA A 125 12.41 -1.40 14.28
CA ALA A 125 12.74 -2.66 13.64
C ALA A 125 13.24 -3.70 14.66
N ARG A 126 13.98 -3.24 15.69
CA ARG A 126 14.41 -4.08 16.82
C ARG A 126 13.26 -4.51 17.73
N ALA A 127 12.30 -3.62 17.99
CA ALA A 127 11.18 -3.90 18.90
C ALA A 127 10.07 -4.73 18.25
N VAL A 128 9.87 -4.55 16.93
CA VAL A 128 8.78 -5.20 16.19
C VAL A 128 8.96 -6.71 16.18
N GLY A 129 10.17 -7.25 15.96
CA GLY A 129 10.51 -8.67 16.16
C GLY A 129 9.58 -9.71 15.53
N ALA A 130 8.62 -9.27 14.72
CA ALA A 130 7.45 -9.99 14.27
C ALA A 130 7.69 -10.45 12.84
N THR A 131 7.07 -11.55 12.44
CA THR A 131 7.05 -11.94 11.03
C THR A 131 5.95 -11.17 10.29
N PRO A 132 5.99 -11.05 8.95
CA PRO A 132 4.91 -10.43 8.18
C PRO A 132 3.52 -11.05 8.48
N ALA A 133 3.49 -12.34 8.84
CA ALA A 133 2.26 -13.06 9.18
C ALA A 133 1.65 -12.67 10.53
N ASP A 134 2.43 -12.04 11.41
CA ASP A 134 1.97 -11.60 12.74
C ASP A 134 1.37 -10.19 12.74
N MET A 135 1.52 -9.46 11.63
CA MET A 135 1.01 -8.11 11.42
C MET A 135 -0.34 -8.15 10.72
N ASP A 136 -1.22 -7.19 11.06
CA ASP A 136 -2.36 -6.93 10.20
C ASP A 136 -1.93 -6.22 8.90
N VAL A 137 -2.85 -6.12 7.94
CA VAL A 137 -2.56 -5.54 6.62
C VAL A 137 -2.17 -4.05 6.73
N GLU A 138 -2.80 -3.30 7.62
CA GLU A 138 -2.53 -1.87 7.79
C GLU A 138 -1.13 -1.65 8.40
N GLU A 139 -0.77 -2.47 9.40
CA GLU A 139 0.55 -2.48 10.03
C GLU A 139 1.66 -2.87 9.07
N LEU A 140 1.45 -3.92 8.28
CA LEU A 140 2.43 -4.39 7.31
C LEU A 140 2.72 -3.31 6.26
N LEU A 141 1.67 -2.72 5.68
CA LEU A 141 1.82 -1.66 4.68
C LEU A 141 2.44 -0.41 5.30
N GLY A 142 2.03 -0.02 6.50
CA GLY A 142 2.60 1.12 7.22
C GLY A 142 4.09 0.93 7.55
N TYR A 143 4.46 -0.26 8.04
CA TYR A 143 5.85 -0.59 8.36
C TYR A 143 6.74 -0.58 7.12
N VAL A 144 6.30 -1.20 6.02
CA VAL A 144 7.08 -1.24 4.77
C VAL A 144 7.18 0.14 4.13
N ALA A 145 6.07 0.89 4.03
CA ALA A 145 6.08 2.25 3.50
C ALA A 145 7.07 3.14 4.27
N TRP A 146 7.04 3.06 5.59
CA TRP A 146 7.96 3.83 6.42
C TRP A 146 9.43 3.41 6.29
N THR A 147 9.69 2.10 6.14
CA THR A 147 11.03 1.58 5.90
C THR A 147 11.60 2.14 4.59
N LEU A 148 10.77 2.17 3.54
CA LEU A 148 11.11 2.77 2.24
C LEU A 148 11.32 4.29 2.35
N ASP A 149 10.46 5.01 3.08
CA ASP A 149 10.61 6.45 3.35
C ASP A 149 11.94 6.79 4.03
N CYS A 150 12.41 5.90 4.92
CA CYS A 150 13.70 6.03 5.59
C CYS A 150 14.89 5.64 4.68
N ARG A 151 14.62 5.19 3.45
CA ARG A 151 15.60 4.62 2.51
C ARG A 151 16.41 3.50 3.16
N GLU A 152 15.74 2.69 3.97
CA GLU A 152 16.29 1.48 4.55
C GLU A 152 15.87 0.27 3.69
N PRO A 153 16.72 -0.77 3.59
CA PRO A 153 16.36 -1.97 2.84
C PRO A 153 15.22 -2.70 3.55
N VAL A 154 14.21 -3.12 2.78
CA VAL A 154 13.13 -3.97 3.28
C VAL A 154 13.53 -5.43 3.08
N GLU A 155 13.34 -6.26 4.10
CA GLU A 155 13.58 -7.69 3.98
C GLU A 155 12.63 -8.33 2.93
N PRO A 156 13.09 -9.26 2.07
CA PRO A 156 12.28 -9.80 0.97
C PRO A 156 10.91 -10.36 1.37
N ALA A 157 10.81 -11.00 2.54
CA ALA A 157 9.54 -11.53 3.04
C ALA A 157 8.52 -10.41 3.34
N PHE A 158 8.95 -9.30 3.93
CA PHE A 158 8.11 -8.13 4.18
C PHE A 158 7.74 -7.42 2.88
N ALA A 159 8.70 -7.27 1.97
CA ALA A 159 8.48 -6.64 0.67
C ALA A 159 7.42 -7.40 -0.16
N LEU A 160 7.52 -8.73 -0.21
CA LEU A 160 6.56 -9.57 -0.94
C LEU A 160 5.17 -9.52 -0.31
N ALA A 161 5.07 -9.69 1.01
CA ALA A 161 3.79 -9.68 1.71
C ALA A 161 3.07 -8.33 1.57
N ALA A 162 3.82 -7.22 1.68
CA ALA A 162 3.28 -5.87 1.47
C ALA A 162 2.84 -5.65 0.02
N ALA A 163 3.60 -6.14 -0.96
CA ALA A 163 3.22 -6.03 -2.37
C ALA A 163 1.95 -6.83 -2.70
N GLU A 164 1.80 -8.03 -2.15
CA GLU A 164 0.57 -8.82 -2.31
C GLU A 164 -0.64 -8.10 -1.70
N ALA A 165 -0.48 -7.52 -0.51
CA ALA A 165 -1.53 -6.72 0.13
C ALA A 165 -1.87 -5.45 -0.66
N ALA A 166 -0.86 -4.73 -1.16
CA ALA A 166 -1.04 -3.52 -1.97
C ALA A 166 -1.78 -3.81 -3.28
N ASN A 167 -1.41 -4.89 -3.99
CA ASN A 167 -2.12 -5.35 -5.18
C ASN A 167 -3.59 -5.67 -4.89
N LYS A 168 -3.89 -6.35 -3.77
CA LYS A 168 -5.27 -6.64 -3.33
C LYS A 168 -6.08 -5.37 -3.02
N LEU A 169 -5.42 -4.29 -2.62
CA LEU A 169 -6.02 -2.99 -2.34
C LEU A 169 -6.00 -2.05 -3.56
N TYR A 170 -5.61 -2.53 -4.74
CA TYR A 170 -5.49 -1.75 -5.98
C TYR A 170 -4.51 -0.58 -5.88
N ASP A 171 -3.40 -0.76 -5.16
CA ASP A 171 -2.24 0.14 -5.17
C ASP A 171 -1.04 -0.51 -5.88
N PRO A 172 -1.07 -0.61 -7.23
CA PRO A 172 -0.02 -1.28 -7.99
C PRO A 172 1.32 -0.54 -7.96
N LEU A 173 1.32 0.79 -7.75
CA LEU A 173 2.55 1.57 -7.70
C LEU A 173 3.33 1.27 -6.42
N PHE A 174 2.64 1.25 -5.28
CA PHE A 174 3.28 0.85 -4.02
C PHE A 174 3.73 -0.62 -4.04
N ALA A 175 2.96 -1.51 -4.69
CA ALA A 175 3.37 -2.89 -4.88
C ALA A 175 4.69 -2.99 -5.68
N LEU A 176 4.83 -2.26 -6.79
CA LEU A 176 6.07 -2.24 -7.58
C LEU A 176 7.25 -1.66 -6.79
N GLU A 177 7.01 -0.62 -5.99
CA GLU A 177 8.03 -0.05 -5.11
C GLU A 177 8.53 -1.07 -4.08
N CYS A 178 7.64 -1.80 -3.41
CA CYS A 178 8.00 -2.88 -2.50
C CYS A 178 8.80 -3.97 -3.22
N LEU A 179 8.33 -4.41 -4.38
CA LEU A 179 8.96 -5.48 -5.15
C LEU A 179 10.34 -5.07 -5.69
N SER A 180 10.64 -3.78 -5.84
CA SER A 180 11.98 -3.32 -6.23
C SER A 180 13.08 -3.72 -5.23
N GLN A 181 12.72 -4.08 -4.00
CA GLN A 181 13.63 -4.52 -2.95
C GLN A 181 14.10 -5.98 -3.14
N ILE A 182 13.39 -6.77 -3.95
CA ILE A 182 13.66 -8.21 -4.15
C ILE A 182 14.52 -8.41 -5.40
N ARG A 183 15.68 -9.03 -5.22
CA ARG A 183 16.67 -9.34 -6.26
C ARG A 183 16.42 -10.71 -6.87
N VAL A 184 17.05 -10.97 -8.02
CA VAL A 184 16.89 -12.22 -8.78
C VAL A 184 17.42 -13.43 -8.00
N GLU A 185 18.42 -13.21 -7.13
CA GLU A 185 19.02 -14.25 -6.30
C GLU A 185 18.19 -14.57 -5.04
N ASP A 186 17.15 -13.79 -4.73
CA ASP A 186 16.33 -14.01 -3.56
C ASP A 186 15.39 -15.21 -3.77
N PRO A 187 15.16 -16.05 -2.73
CA PRO A 187 14.24 -17.20 -2.82
C PRO A 187 12.80 -16.80 -3.22
N HIS A 188 12.41 -15.56 -2.95
CA HIS A 188 11.09 -15.02 -3.23
C HIS A 188 10.96 -14.44 -4.65
N TRP A 189 11.99 -14.55 -5.51
CA TRP A 189 12.00 -13.92 -6.84
C TRP A 189 10.80 -14.34 -7.72
N ALA A 190 10.47 -15.64 -7.75
CA ALA A 190 9.39 -16.13 -8.60
C ALA A 190 8.01 -15.61 -8.15
N GLU A 191 7.77 -15.57 -6.83
CA GLU A 191 6.55 -14.98 -6.24
C GLU A 191 6.50 -13.46 -6.49
N ALA A 192 7.65 -12.79 -6.36
CA ALA A 192 7.77 -11.37 -6.65
C ALA A 192 7.47 -11.05 -8.12
N ALA A 193 7.97 -11.84 -9.07
CA ALA A 193 7.69 -11.68 -10.50
C ALA A 193 6.18 -11.83 -10.80
N GLN A 194 5.49 -12.77 -10.16
CA GLN A 194 4.04 -12.89 -10.27
C GLN A 194 3.33 -11.63 -9.76
N GLN A 195 3.73 -11.09 -8.61
CA GLN A 195 3.13 -9.86 -8.06
C GLN A 195 3.45 -8.63 -8.92
N ARG A 196 4.64 -8.56 -9.54
CA ARG A 196 4.98 -7.48 -10.49
C ARG A 196 4.10 -7.55 -11.73
N ALA A 197 3.91 -8.74 -12.29
CA ALA A 197 3.01 -8.94 -13.42
C ALA A 197 1.57 -8.53 -13.08
N ALA A 198 1.06 -8.89 -11.90
CA ALA A 198 -0.26 -8.47 -11.44
C ALA A 198 -0.39 -6.94 -11.32
N ALA A 199 0.64 -6.25 -10.82
CA ALA A 199 0.67 -4.80 -10.74
C ALA A 199 0.66 -4.16 -12.14
N HIS A 200 1.49 -4.62 -13.06
CA HIS A 200 1.53 -4.13 -14.45
C HIS A 200 0.23 -4.39 -15.22
N ILE A 201 -0.42 -5.54 -15.00
CA ILE A 201 -1.75 -5.81 -15.58
C ILE A 201 -2.78 -4.79 -15.07
N THR A 202 -2.75 -4.46 -13.79
CA THR A 202 -3.63 -3.42 -13.20
C THR A 202 -3.37 -2.04 -13.80
N LEU A 203 -2.11 -1.74 -14.17
CA LEU A 203 -1.70 -0.53 -14.89
C LEU A 203 -1.95 -0.59 -16.40
N ALA A 204 -2.50 -1.69 -16.92
CA ALA A 204 -2.67 -1.99 -18.34
C ALA A 204 -1.36 -2.10 -19.16
N GLU A 205 -0.23 -2.31 -18.50
CA GLU A 205 1.11 -2.47 -19.07
C GLU A 205 1.41 -3.95 -19.37
N HIS A 206 0.59 -4.55 -20.24
CA HIS A 206 0.60 -5.99 -20.50
C HIS A 206 1.94 -6.50 -21.06
N GLU A 207 2.63 -5.71 -21.90
CA GLU A 207 3.94 -6.09 -22.44
C GLU A 207 5.00 -6.23 -21.33
N ALA A 208 4.99 -5.31 -20.36
CA ALA A 208 5.89 -5.37 -19.20
C ALA A 208 5.58 -6.58 -18.32
N ALA A 209 4.28 -6.87 -18.10
CA ALA A 209 3.86 -8.04 -17.34
C ALA A 209 4.37 -9.36 -17.94
N VAL A 210 4.29 -9.52 -19.27
CA VAL A 210 4.79 -10.71 -19.96
C VAL A 210 6.31 -10.78 -19.88
N SER A 211 7.01 -9.69 -20.16
CA SER A 211 8.48 -9.63 -20.11
C SER A 211 9.03 -10.09 -18.75
N ILE A 212 8.41 -9.65 -17.65
CA ILE A 212 8.83 -10.01 -16.29
C ILE A 212 8.63 -11.49 -16.00
N LEU A 213 7.54 -12.09 -16.51
CA LEU A 213 7.28 -13.52 -16.31
C LEU A 213 8.22 -14.40 -17.14
N GLU A 214 8.69 -13.92 -18.30
CA GLU A 214 9.67 -14.62 -19.14
C GLU A 214 11.07 -14.68 -18.51
N GLU A 215 11.40 -13.77 -17.59
CA GLU A 215 12.66 -13.76 -16.85
C GLU A 215 12.73 -14.85 -15.75
N VAL A 216 11.60 -15.46 -15.38
CA VAL A 216 11.56 -16.51 -14.35
C VAL A 216 11.93 -17.87 -14.94
N THR A 217 12.96 -18.51 -14.39
CA THR A 217 13.42 -19.80 -14.91
C THR A 217 12.50 -20.95 -14.52
N ALA A 218 12.52 -22.05 -15.29
CA ALA A 218 11.74 -23.26 -14.99
C ALA A 218 12.09 -23.89 -13.63
N GLU A 219 13.34 -23.73 -13.18
CA GLU A 219 13.81 -24.19 -11.86
C GLU A 219 13.21 -23.33 -10.73
N GLN A 220 13.21 -22.00 -10.89
CA GLN A 220 12.60 -21.07 -9.93
C GLN A 220 11.08 -21.20 -9.88
N LEU A 221 10.45 -21.53 -11.01
CA LEU A 221 9.06 -21.94 -11.02
C LEU A 221 8.90 -23.20 -10.15
N SER A 222 9.70 -24.27 -10.35
CA SER A 222 9.56 -25.59 -9.68
C SER A 222 9.48 -25.56 -8.15
N GLU A 223 10.03 -24.51 -7.54
CA GLU A 223 10.05 -24.29 -6.09
C GLU A 223 8.80 -23.57 -5.53
N LEU A 224 7.97 -22.97 -6.40
CA LEU A 224 6.70 -22.35 -5.99
C LEU A 224 5.73 -23.39 -5.42
N ALA A 225 5.04 -23.06 -4.32
CA ALA A 225 3.95 -23.90 -3.83
C ALA A 225 2.86 -24.05 -4.90
N ALA A 226 2.29 -25.26 -5.04
CA ALA A 226 1.34 -25.62 -6.11
C ALA A 226 0.11 -24.68 -6.25
N THR A 227 -0.23 -23.89 -5.22
CA THR A 227 -1.29 -22.87 -5.24
C THR A 227 -0.86 -21.55 -5.89
N ALA A 228 0.41 -21.15 -5.80
CA ALA A 228 0.95 -19.97 -6.49
C ALA A 228 1.05 -20.21 -8.01
N TYR A 229 1.43 -21.44 -8.38
CA TYR A 229 1.51 -21.94 -9.76
C TYR A 229 0.23 -21.85 -10.60
N ALA A 230 -0.93 -22.11 -9.99
CA ALA A 230 -2.21 -22.05 -10.72
C ALA A 230 -2.52 -20.61 -11.19
N THR A 231 -2.03 -19.61 -10.47
CA THR A 231 -2.26 -18.20 -10.80
C THR A 231 -1.33 -17.73 -11.91
N THR A 232 -0.04 -18.12 -11.91
CA THR A 232 0.92 -17.78 -12.97
C THR A 232 0.54 -18.39 -14.33
N SER A 233 0.09 -19.64 -14.35
CA SER A 233 -0.37 -20.29 -15.59
C SER A 233 -1.62 -19.63 -16.19
N SER A 234 -2.52 -19.09 -15.36
CA SER A 234 -3.71 -18.37 -15.83
C SER A 234 -3.40 -17.00 -16.47
N ILE A 235 -2.32 -16.35 -16.02
CA ILE A 235 -1.86 -15.05 -16.54
C ILE A 235 -1.10 -15.23 -17.86
N SER A 236 -0.22 -16.24 -17.95
CA SER A 236 0.51 -16.59 -19.18
C SER A 236 -0.41 -17.09 -20.31
N ALA A 237 -1.57 -17.66 -19.97
CA ALA A 237 -2.54 -18.18 -20.93
C ALA A 237 -3.49 -17.11 -21.51
N ALA A 238 -3.32 -15.82 -21.21
CA ALA A 238 -4.09 -14.76 -21.87
C ALA A 238 -3.78 -14.78 -23.39
N PRO A 239 -4.77 -15.07 -24.25
CA PRO A 239 -4.52 -15.25 -25.67
C PRO A 239 -4.11 -13.91 -26.30
N SER A 240 -3.03 -13.95 -27.07
CA SER A 240 -2.56 -12.87 -27.94
C SER A 240 -3.70 -12.41 -28.85
N CYS A 241 -4.37 -11.33 -28.45
CA CYS A 241 -5.45 -10.74 -29.21
C CYS A 241 -4.88 -9.68 -30.16
N GLY A 242 -4.66 -10.05 -31.42
CA GLY A 242 -4.72 -9.11 -32.53
C GLY A 242 -3.55 -9.10 -33.52
N SER A 243 -3.63 -9.94 -34.55
CA SER A 243 -3.37 -9.47 -35.92
C SER A 243 -4.17 -10.31 -36.91
N ARG A 244 -4.82 -9.61 -37.84
CA ARG A 244 -6.03 -9.98 -38.57
C ARG A 244 -5.68 -10.24 -40.04
N ALA A 245 -6.24 -11.33 -40.57
CA ALA A 245 -6.66 -11.57 -41.95
C ALA A 245 -5.69 -11.29 -43.12
N ALA A 246 -5.38 -12.35 -43.88
CA ALA A 246 -5.29 -12.28 -45.33
C ALA A 246 -6.07 -13.45 -45.95
N THR A 247 -7.11 -13.09 -46.69
CA THR A 247 -8.01 -13.96 -47.45
C THR A 247 -7.45 -14.19 -48.84
N THR A 248 -7.26 -15.46 -49.23
CA THR A 248 -7.28 -16.00 -50.62
C THR A 248 -7.11 -17.52 -50.44
N GLY A 249 -8.07 -18.40 -50.70
CA GLY A 249 -8.88 -18.55 -51.91
C GLY A 249 -8.27 -19.67 -52.77
N SER A 250 -8.72 -20.92 -52.64
CA SER A 250 -9.02 -21.85 -53.76
C SER A 250 -9.25 -23.31 -53.28
N GLY A 251 -10.47 -23.82 -53.50
CA GLY A 251 -10.69 -25.00 -54.34
C GLY A 251 -10.65 -26.42 -53.74
N LYS A 252 -11.87 -27.03 -53.71
CA LYS A 252 -12.21 -28.47 -53.85
C LYS A 252 -11.83 -29.38 -52.67
N SER A 253 -12.63 -30.34 -52.20
CA SER A 253 -13.83 -31.02 -52.71
C SER A 253 -14.40 -31.93 -51.60
N LEU A 254 -15.73 -31.94 -51.43
CA LEU A 254 -16.50 -33.01 -50.76
C LEU A 254 -16.67 -34.21 -51.72
N PRO A 255 -16.90 -35.45 -51.23
CA PRO A 255 -18.26 -35.89 -50.86
C PRO A 255 -18.31 -36.82 -49.62
N GLU A 256 -19.32 -36.61 -48.76
CA GLU A 256 -20.52 -37.46 -48.58
C GLU A 256 -20.41 -38.51 -47.46
N GLN A 257 -21.10 -38.22 -46.34
CA GLN A 257 -21.66 -39.23 -45.45
C GLN A 257 -23.18 -39.01 -45.42
N PRO A 258 -24.02 -40.05 -45.63
CA PRO A 258 -25.46 -39.88 -45.54
C PRO A 258 -25.95 -39.94 -44.09
N LEU A 259 -26.75 -38.93 -43.74
CA LEU A 259 -27.62 -38.87 -42.57
C LEU A 259 -28.76 -39.90 -42.70
N ILE A 260 -28.99 -40.68 -41.64
CA ILE A 260 -30.29 -41.35 -41.41
C ILE A 260 -30.84 -40.94 -40.04
N PHE A 261 -31.95 -40.24 -40.08
CA PHE A 261 -32.97 -39.98 -39.04
C PHE A 261 -34.31 -39.92 -39.81
N PRO A 262 -35.52 -39.89 -39.21
CA PRO A 262 -35.98 -40.24 -37.86
C PRO A 262 -37.36 -40.99 -37.84
N GLY A 263 -37.87 -41.28 -36.63
CA GLY A 263 -39.32 -41.34 -36.30
C GLY A 263 -39.97 -42.72 -36.37
N GLY A 264 -40.93 -43.12 -35.52
CA GLY A 264 -41.63 -42.47 -34.43
C GLY A 264 -42.83 -43.32 -34.00
N ARG A 265 -43.47 -42.93 -32.87
CA ARG A 265 -44.85 -43.25 -32.43
C ARG A 265 -45.25 -44.72 -32.12
N GLY A 266 -45.39 -45.01 -30.82
CA GLY A 266 -46.69 -45.00 -30.13
C GLY A 266 -47.70 -46.17 -30.30
N ARG A 267 -47.91 -46.87 -29.16
CA ARG A 267 -49.16 -47.52 -28.66
C ARG A 267 -49.64 -48.82 -29.32
N PRO A 268 -50.52 -49.62 -28.69
CA PRO A 268 -51.36 -49.39 -27.49
C PRO A 268 -50.75 -49.75 -26.14
#